data_AF-A0A7L2V998-F1
#
_entry.id   AF-A0A7L2V998-F1
#
_cell.length_a   1.000
_cell.length_b   1.000
_cell.length_c   1.000
_cell.angle_alpha   90.00
_cell.angle_beta   90.00
_cell.angle_gamma   90.00
#
_symmetry.space_group_name_H-M   'P 1'
#
loop_
_entity.id
_entity.type
_entity.pdbx_description
1 polymer ?
#
loop_
_entity_poly.entity_id
_entity_poly.type
_entity_poly.pdbx_seq_one_letter_code
_entity_poly.pdbx_strand_id
1 'polypeptide(L)'
;EKQVFQLRAHMYQARSLFAADSSGLSDPFARVFFISQSQCTEVLNETLCPTWDQLLVFDNVELYGEAHEMRDDPPIIVIEIYDQDTVGKADFMGRTFAKPVVKMSDEQYCPPRFPPQLEYYQIYRGNSTAGDLLAAFELLQIGPGGKSDLPPIDGPTDMDRGPILPVPLGIRPVLSKYRVEVSALENQISIPHPALDNQHTFASQDLPENELLHPPLNIRVVDCRAFGRYTLVGSHAVSSLRKFIYRPPDKKAQHWNMTG
;
A
#
# COMPACT_ATOMS: atom_id res chain seq x y z
N GLU A 1 -13.14 11.02 30.75
CA GLU A 1 -14.55 10.77 30.32
C GLU A 1 -14.63 9.46 29.51
N LYS A 2 -15.82 8.84 29.33
CA LYS A 2 -15.98 7.72 28.38
C LYS A 2 -16.30 8.29 27.00
N GLN A 3 -15.54 7.87 25.99
CA GLN A 3 -15.71 8.29 24.61
C GLN A 3 -15.90 7.07 23.72
N VAL A 4 -16.77 7.17 22.70
CA VAL A 4 -17.04 6.08 21.77
C VAL A 4 -16.58 6.49 20.38
N PHE A 5 -15.84 5.61 19.72
CA PHE A 5 -15.28 5.84 18.39
C PHE A 5 -15.61 4.69 17.43
N GLN A 6 -15.47 4.99 16.14
CA GLN A 6 -15.33 3.99 15.08
C GLN A 6 -13.92 4.12 14.51
N LEU A 7 -13.15 3.04 14.50
CA LEU A 7 -11.89 2.97 13.75
C LEU A 7 -12.18 2.42 12.36
N ARG A 8 -11.67 3.10 11.33
CA ARG A 8 -11.63 2.62 9.95
C ARG A 8 -10.19 2.37 9.54
N ALA A 9 -9.89 1.13 9.19
CA ALA A 9 -8.61 0.73 8.63
C ALA A 9 -8.77 0.46 7.14
N HIS A 10 -8.23 1.36 6.32
CA HIS A 10 -8.25 1.31 4.87
C HIS A 10 -7.02 0.53 4.38
N MET A 11 -7.16 -0.79 4.30
CA MET A 11 -6.08 -1.73 3.98
C MET A 11 -5.98 -1.91 2.46
N TYR A 12 -5.07 -1.20 1.81
CA TYR A 12 -5.02 -1.17 0.34
C TYR A 12 -4.12 -2.26 -0.26
N GLN A 13 -2.80 -2.19 -0.04
CA GLN A 13 -1.86 -3.20 -0.57
C GLN A 13 -0.66 -3.41 0.36
N ALA A 14 0.05 -4.51 0.21
CA ALA A 14 1.42 -4.65 0.68
C ALA A 14 2.35 -5.04 -0.47
N ARG A 15 3.65 -4.87 -0.28
CA ARG A 15 4.66 -5.15 -1.31
C ARG A 15 5.95 -5.69 -0.72
N SER A 16 6.64 -6.50 -1.51
CA SER A 16 7.95 -7.07 -1.16
C SER A 16 7.90 -7.86 0.16
N LEU A 17 6.82 -8.60 0.37
CA LEU A 17 6.71 -9.53 1.51
C LEU A 17 7.71 -10.68 1.36
N PHE A 18 8.08 -11.31 2.47
CA PHE A 18 8.92 -12.51 2.44
C PHE A 18 8.11 -13.69 1.89
N ALA A 19 8.75 -14.52 1.07
CA ALA A 19 8.22 -15.85 0.77
C ALA A 19 8.35 -16.74 2.00
N ALA A 20 7.23 -17.23 2.52
CA ALA A 20 7.23 -18.22 3.59
C ALA A 20 7.04 -19.66 3.04
N ASP A 21 6.41 -19.82 1.88
CA ASP A 21 6.21 -21.13 1.27
C ASP A 21 7.41 -21.62 0.46
N SER A 22 7.47 -22.95 0.32
CA SER A 22 8.42 -23.65 -0.57
C SER A 22 8.26 -23.29 -2.07
N SER A 23 7.11 -22.75 -2.45
CA SER A 23 6.84 -22.22 -3.81
C SER A 23 7.63 -20.94 -4.12
N GLY A 24 8.16 -20.26 -3.09
CA GLY A 24 8.75 -18.93 -3.21
C GLY A 24 7.71 -17.81 -3.22
N LEU A 25 6.46 -18.10 -2.88
CA LEU A 25 5.35 -17.15 -2.68
C LEU A 25 4.76 -17.33 -1.27
N SER A 26 3.61 -16.70 -1.01
CA SER A 26 2.85 -16.80 0.23
C SER A 26 1.36 -16.55 -0.06
N ASP A 27 0.49 -16.89 0.87
CA ASP A 27 -0.94 -16.61 0.91
C ASP A 27 -1.24 -15.52 1.96
N PRO A 28 -0.82 -14.24 1.75
CA PRO A 28 -0.83 -13.23 2.80
C PRO A 28 -2.23 -12.72 3.17
N PHE A 29 -2.43 -12.53 4.48
CA PHE A 29 -3.48 -11.67 5.04
C PHE A 29 -2.94 -10.77 6.15
N ALA A 30 -3.62 -9.63 6.37
CA ALA A 30 -3.30 -8.71 7.45
C ALA A 30 -4.31 -8.87 8.58
N ARG A 31 -3.82 -8.86 9.83
CA ARG A 31 -4.62 -8.77 11.04
C ARG A 31 -4.35 -7.43 11.73
N VAL A 32 -5.39 -6.61 11.82
CA VAL A 32 -5.36 -5.29 12.44
C VAL A 32 -5.90 -5.40 13.85
N PHE A 33 -5.15 -4.90 14.83
CA PHE A 33 -5.53 -4.84 16.22
C PHE A 33 -5.68 -3.40 16.68
N PHE A 34 -6.74 -3.15 17.42
CA PHE A 34 -6.95 -1.89 18.10
C PHE A 34 -7.66 -2.10 19.42
N ILE A 35 -7.02 -1.69 20.51
CA ILE A 35 -7.51 -1.87 21.89
C ILE A 35 -7.80 -3.36 22.16
N SER A 36 -9.08 -3.73 22.28
CA SER A 36 -9.54 -5.08 22.59
C SER A 36 -10.10 -5.81 21.38
N GLN A 37 -10.07 -5.18 20.20
CA GLN A 37 -10.66 -5.72 18.98
C GLN A 37 -9.58 -6.07 17.95
N SER A 38 -9.88 -7.06 17.11
CA SER A 38 -9.06 -7.40 15.93
C SER A 38 -9.94 -7.80 14.76
N GLN A 39 -9.53 -7.43 13.54
CA GLN A 39 -10.15 -7.89 12.30
C GLN A 39 -9.07 -8.29 11.29
N CYS A 40 -9.43 -9.16 10.34
CA CYS A 40 -8.53 -9.62 9.30
C CYS A 40 -9.01 -9.15 7.93
N THR A 41 -8.07 -8.90 7.03
CA THR A 41 -8.36 -8.84 5.59
C THR A 41 -8.63 -10.24 5.05
N GLU A 42 -9.06 -10.33 3.80
CA GLU A 42 -9.03 -11.58 3.06
C GLU A 42 -7.60 -12.13 2.91
N VAL A 43 -7.54 -13.44 2.71
CA VAL A 43 -6.34 -14.19 2.30
C VAL A 43 -6.26 -14.12 0.78
N LEU A 44 -5.11 -13.68 0.26
CA LEU A 44 -4.85 -13.66 -1.19
C LEU A 44 -3.77 -14.68 -1.50
N ASN A 45 -4.06 -15.62 -2.40
CA ASN A 45 -3.17 -16.76 -2.64
C ASN A 45 -1.97 -16.40 -3.53
N GLU A 46 -0.84 -17.06 -3.27
CA GLU A 46 0.37 -17.09 -4.10
C GLU A 46 0.87 -15.69 -4.53
N THR A 47 1.02 -14.76 -3.59
CA THR A 47 1.51 -13.40 -3.87
C THR A 47 2.39 -12.82 -2.76
N LEU A 48 3.41 -12.05 -3.16
CA LEU A 48 4.23 -11.23 -2.26
C LEU A 48 3.88 -9.73 -2.33
N CYS A 49 2.89 -9.40 -3.16
CA CYS A 49 2.39 -8.04 -3.39
C CYS A 49 0.85 -8.02 -3.35
N PRO A 50 0.22 -8.41 -2.22
CA PRO A 50 -1.24 -8.46 -2.13
C PRO A 50 -1.85 -7.07 -2.28
N THR A 51 -2.95 -6.97 -3.03
CA THR A 51 -3.83 -5.79 -3.04
C THR A 51 -5.18 -6.21 -2.49
N TRP A 52 -5.39 -5.97 -1.20
CA TRP A 52 -6.65 -6.32 -0.53
C TRP A 52 -7.77 -5.34 -0.90
N ASP A 53 -7.44 -4.05 -1.07
CA ASP A 53 -8.42 -2.97 -1.32
C ASP A 53 -9.63 -3.04 -0.37
N GLN A 54 -9.38 -3.28 0.92
CA GLN A 54 -10.41 -3.62 1.91
C GLN A 54 -10.47 -2.62 3.06
N LEU A 55 -11.68 -2.19 3.40
CA LEU A 55 -12.00 -1.40 4.59
C LEU A 55 -12.44 -2.32 5.73
N LEU A 56 -11.69 -2.29 6.84
CA LEU A 56 -12.08 -2.92 8.10
C LEU A 56 -12.68 -1.88 9.05
N VAL A 57 -13.87 -2.16 9.58
CA VAL A 57 -14.64 -1.22 10.42
C VAL A 57 -14.77 -1.77 11.83
N PHE A 58 -14.10 -1.13 12.77
CA PHE A 58 -14.17 -1.45 14.20
C PHE A 58 -15.18 -0.52 14.85
N ASP A 59 -16.35 -1.07 15.15
CA ASP A 59 -17.44 -0.33 15.76
C ASP A 59 -17.35 -0.29 17.28
N ASN A 60 -17.94 0.77 17.87
CA ASN A 60 -18.11 0.93 19.31
C ASN A 60 -16.80 0.76 20.08
N VAL A 61 -15.71 1.36 19.59
CA VAL A 61 -14.44 1.36 20.30
C VAL A 61 -14.54 2.34 21.46
N GLU A 62 -14.48 1.82 22.68
CA GLU A 62 -14.58 2.61 23.90
C GLU A 62 -13.19 3.01 24.40
N LEU A 63 -12.96 4.31 24.49
CA LEU A 63 -11.73 4.89 25.02
C LEU A 63 -12.05 5.73 26.25
N TYR A 64 -11.16 5.68 27.25
CA TYR A 64 -11.29 6.42 28.49
C TYR A 64 -10.21 7.48 28.58
N GLY A 65 -10.60 8.74 28.74
CA GLY A 65 -9.68 9.88 28.85
C GLY A 65 -10.36 11.18 28.41
N GLU A 66 -9.57 12.23 28.28
CA GLU A 66 -10.05 13.52 27.78
C GLU A 66 -10.05 13.56 26.25
N ALA A 67 -11.07 14.19 25.68
CA ALA A 67 -11.30 14.21 24.23
C ALA A 67 -10.11 14.79 23.45
N HIS A 68 -9.48 15.84 24.00
CA HIS A 68 -8.31 16.49 23.40
C HIS A 68 -7.06 15.60 23.43
N GLU A 69 -6.83 14.88 24.53
CA GLU A 69 -5.71 13.94 24.64
C GLU A 69 -5.84 12.81 23.63
N MET A 70 -7.05 12.27 23.45
CA MET A 70 -7.32 11.24 22.44
C MET A 70 -7.08 11.74 21.01
N ARG A 71 -7.33 13.02 20.75
CA ARG A 71 -7.09 13.64 19.44
C ARG A 71 -5.59 13.79 19.15
N ASP A 72 -4.84 14.25 20.14
CA ASP A 72 -3.44 14.65 19.96
C ASP A 72 -2.48 13.44 20.12
N ASP A 73 -2.81 12.45 20.95
CA ASP A 73 -2.07 11.19 21.10
C ASP A 73 -3.00 9.97 21.14
N PRO A 74 -3.57 9.56 19.99
CA PRO A 74 -4.44 8.39 19.94
C PRO A 74 -3.68 7.08 20.21
N PRO A 75 -4.38 6.04 20.70
CA PRO A 75 -3.82 4.70 20.81
C PRO A 75 -3.23 4.20 19.49
N ILE A 76 -2.13 3.44 19.58
CA ILE A 76 -1.44 2.89 18.42
C ILE A 76 -2.20 1.67 17.88
N ILE A 77 -2.34 1.61 16.56
CA ILE A 77 -2.84 0.45 15.83
C ILE A 77 -1.68 -0.49 15.57
N VAL A 78 -1.89 -1.79 15.83
CA VAL A 78 -0.90 -2.83 15.51
C VAL A 78 -1.40 -3.60 14.30
N ILE A 79 -0.55 -3.74 13.29
CA ILE A 79 -0.87 -4.50 12.09
C ILE A 79 0.13 -5.63 11.96
N GLU A 80 -0.36 -6.85 11.90
CA GLU A 80 0.46 -8.05 11.68
C GLU A 80 0.11 -8.68 10.34
N ILE A 81 1.14 -9.12 9.62
CA ILE A 81 0.99 -9.83 8.35
C ILE A 81 1.33 -11.30 8.60
N TYR A 82 0.48 -12.17 8.07
CA TYR A 82 0.58 -13.62 8.20
C TYR A 82 0.49 -14.29 6.84
N ASP A 83 1.14 -15.43 6.72
CA ASP A 83 1.00 -16.38 5.62
C ASP A 83 0.01 -17.47 6.02
N GLN A 84 -0.99 -17.76 5.18
CA GLN A 84 -2.00 -18.76 5.47
C GLN A 84 -1.68 -20.09 4.79
N ASP A 85 -0.93 -20.94 5.48
CA ASP A 85 -0.65 -22.29 4.99
C ASP A 85 -1.93 -23.12 4.78
N THR A 86 -1.89 -24.02 3.79
CA THR A 86 -2.97 -24.97 3.50
C THR A 86 -3.29 -25.88 4.70
N VAL A 87 -2.28 -26.18 5.53
CA VAL A 87 -2.42 -27.03 6.72
C VAL A 87 -1.62 -26.45 7.86
N GLY A 88 -2.30 -26.06 8.95
CA GLY A 88 -1.64 -25.65 10.18
C GLY A 88 -2.02 -24.25 10.64
N LYS A 89 -1.16 -23.67 11.47
CA LYS A 89 -1.32 -22.32 11.99
C LYS A 89 -0.64 -21.35 11.01
N ALA A 90 -1.29 -20.24 10.74
CA ALA A 90 -0.72 -19.18 9.91
C ALA A 90 0.65 -18.70 10.44
N ASP A 91 1.58 -18.49 9.51
CA ASP A 91 2.97 -18.16 9.77
C ASP A 91 3.18 -16.65 9.86
N PHE A 92 3.86 -16.19 10.91
CA PHE A 92 4.07 -14.77 11.12
C PHE A 92 5.13 -14.21 10.17
N MET A 93 4.72 -13.30 9.29
CA MET A 93 5.59 -12.67 8.30
C MET A 93 6.20 -11.36 8.81
N GLY A 94 5.46 -10.59 9.61
CA GLY A 94 5.96 -9.33 10.16
C GLY A 94 4.88 -8.44 10.77
N ARG A 95 5.29 -7.31 11.33
CA ARG A 95 4.42 -6.35 12.01
C ARG A 95 4.81 -4.92 11.67
N THR A 96 3.82 -4.03 11.67
CA THR A 96 4.01 -2.58 11.70
C THR A 96 3.04 -1.91 12.68
N PHE A 97 3.20 -0.60 12.87
CA PHE A 97 2.42 0.22 13.78
C PHE A 97 1.97 1.50 13.07
N ALA A 98 0.76 1.96 13.37
CA ALA A 98 0.22 3.20 12.82
C ALA A 98 -0.50 4.03 13.90
N LYS A 99 -0.48 5.35 13.74
CA LYS A 99 -1.36 6.26 14.49
C LYS A 99 -2.52 6.66 13.58
N PRO A 100 -3.78 6.54 14.02
CA PRO A 100 -4.91 7.00 13.22
C PRO A 100 -5.00 8.52 13.20
N VAL A 101 -5.55 9.06 12.11
CA VAL A 101 -6.01 10.45 12.08
C VAL A 101 -7.33 10.52 12.85
N VAL A 102 -7.35 11.29 13.93
CA VAL A 102 -8.55 11.39 14.78
C VAL A 102 -9.48 12.47 14.25
N LYS A 103 -10.78 12.18 14.20
CA LYS A 103 -11.87 13.13 13.91
C LYS A 103 -12.78 13.21 15.12
N MET A 104 -12.87 14.37 15.72
CA MET A 104 -13.83 14.64 16.78
C MET A 104 -15.22 14.89 16.20
N SER A 105 -16.25 14.67 17.03
CA SER A 105 -17.64 14.74 16.58
C SER A 105 -18.06 16.17 16.18
N ASP A 106 -17.43 17.19 16.75
CA ASP A 106 -17.61 18.62 16.47
C ASP A 106 -16.81 19.14 15.25
N GLU A 107 -15.93 18.31 14.67
CA GLU A 107 -15.14 18.66 13.50
C GLU A 107 -15.83 18.28 12.19
N GLN A 108 -15.58 19.06 11.13
CA GLN A 108 -16.08 18.76 9.79
C GLN A 108 -15.18 17.73 9.08
N TYR A 109 -15.80 16.78 8.37
CA TYR A 109 -15.10 15.84 7.52
C TYR A 109 -14.82 16.45 6.15
N CYS A 110 -13.75 17.23 6.04
CA CYS A 110 -13.37 17.90 4.80
C CYS A 110 -11.85 18.08 4.65
N PRO A 111 -11.37 18.42 3.44
CA PRO A 111 -9.98 18.78 3.21
C PRO A 111 -9.51 19.92 4.13
N PRO A 112 -8.23 19.96 4.50
CA PRO A 112 -7.14 19.10 4.01
C PRO A 112 -6.95 17.80 4.82
N ARG A 113 -7.68 17.61 5.93
CA ARG A 113 -7.43 16.53 6.88
C ARG A 113 -8.17 15.23 6.55
N PHE A 114 -9.30 15.34 5.84
CA PHE A 114 -10.16 14.21 5.49
C PHE A 114 -10.55 14.22 4.00
N PRO A 115 -10.75 13.03 3.39
CA PRO A 115 -10.45 11.71 3.96
C PRO A 115 -8.93 11.50 4.17
N PRO A 116 -8.50 10.55 5.03
CA PRO A 116 -7.07 10.30 5.24
C PRO A 116 -6.43 9.80 3.93
N GLN A 117 -5.13 10.07 3.77
CA GLN A 117 -4.37 9.62 2.61
C GLN A 117 -3.67 8.30 2.90
N LEU A 118 -3.46 7.49 1.85
CA LEU A 118 -2.65 6.28 1.95
C LEU A 118 -1.18 6.62 2.22
N GLU A 119 -0.58 5.91 3.17
CA GLU A 119 0.82 6.06 3.57
C GLU A 119 1.51 4.71 3.62
N TYR A 120 2.83 4.71 3.37
CA TYR A 120 3.66 3.51 3.48
C TYR A 120 4.14 3.31 4.92
N TYR A 121 3.87 2.12 5.45
CA TYR A 121 4.33 1.65 6.74
C TYR A 121 5.31 0.49 6.55
N GLN A 122 6.55 0.66 7.02
CA GLN A 122 7.54 -0.40 6.96
C GLN A 122 7.13 -1.56 7.87
N ILE A 123 7.09 -2.77 7.33
CA ILE A 123 6.85 -4.01 8.07
C ILE A 123 8.20 -4.53 8.57
N TYR A 124 8.25 -4.99 9.81
CA TYR A 124 9.44 -5.58 10.43
C TYR A 124 9.18 -7.02 10.91
N ARG A 125 10.19 -7.88 10.76
CA ARG A 125 10.25 -9.22 11.34
C ARG A 125 11.55 -9.32 12.14
N GLY A 126 11.45 -9.21 13.47
CA GLY A 126 12.63 -9.04 14.32
C GLY A 126 13.37 -7.77 13.93
N ASN A 127 14.66 -7.88 13.59
CA ASN A 127 15.50 -6.74 13.20
C ASN A 127 15.56 -6.50 11.68
N SER A 128 14.81 -7.28 10.89
CA SER A 128 14.82 -7.20 9.43
C SER A 128 13.54 -6.54 8.92
N THR A 129 13.67 -5.76 7.84
CA THR A 129 12.52 -5.27 7.07
C THR A 129 11.84 -6.43 6.34
N ALA A 130 10.51 -6.45 6.32
CA ALA A 130 9.67 -7.53 5.82
C ALA A 130 8.64 -7.08 4.78
N GLY A 131 8.95 -5.99 4.07
CA GLY A 131 8.07 -5.37 3.08
C GLY A 131 7.44 -4.08 3.58
N ASP A 132 6.60 -3.47 2.74
CA ASP A 132 5.87 -2.24 3.07
C ASP A 132 4.36 -2.47 2.95
N LEU A 133 3.59 -1.91 3.88
CA LEU A 133 2.13 -1.83 3.84
C LEU A 133 1.72 -0.44 3.36
N LEU A 134 0.82 -0.34 2.40
CA LEU A 134 0.16 0.90 2.00
C LEU A 134 -1.27 0.90 2.56
N ALA A 135 -1.55 1.78 3.52
CA ALA A 135 -2.82 1.84 4.22
C ALA A 135 -3.13 3.26 4.71
N ALA A 136 -4.36 3.49 5.16
CA ALA A 136 -4.75 4.70 5.87
C ALA A 136 -5.62 4.34 7.08
N PHE A 137 -5.55 5.11 8.16
CA PHE A 137 -6.28 4.84 9.39
C PHE A 137 -6.93 6.11 9.92
N GLU A 138 -8.20 6.04 10.28
CA GLU A 138 -8.93 7.15 10.90
C GLU A 138 -9.77 6.68 12.08
N LEU A 139 -9.79 7.48 13.14
CA LEU A 139 -10.54 7.22 14.37
C LEU A 139 -11.60 8.31 14.54
N LEU A 140 -12.86 7.94 14.36
CA LEU A 140 -13.97 8.89 14.27
C LEU A 140 -14.80 8.84 15.55
N GLN A 141 -14.86 9.96 16.29
CA GLN A 141 -15.70 10.04 17.50
C GLN A 141 -17.17 9.99 17.10
N ILE A 142 -17.91 9.13 17.78
CA ILE A 142 -19.36 9.00 17.61
C ILE A 142 -20.02 10.06 18.48
N GLY A 143 -20.66 11.04 17.84
CA GLY A 143 -21.39 12.12 18.50
C GLY A 143 -22.77 11.69 19.01
N PRO A 144 -23.56 12.63 19.54
CA PRO A 144 -24.91 12.38 20.04
C PRO A 144 -25.88 11.82 18.99
N GLY A 145 -25.67 12.11 17.70
CA GLY A 145 -26.44 11.54 16.60
C GLY A 145 -26.10 10.06 16.31
N GLY A 146 -25.07 9.51 16.95
CA GLY A 146 -24.66 8.14 16.75
C GLY A 146 -23.95 7.94 15.40
N LYS A 147 -24.13 6.77 14.79
CA LYS A 147 -23.43 6.42 13.54
C LYS A 147 -23.88 7.24 12.33
N SER A 148 -25.01 7.96 12.39
CA SER A 148 -25.46 8.82 11.28
C SER A 148 -24.57 10.04 11.08
N ASP A 149 -23.78 10.44 12.09
CA ASP A 149 -22.85 11.57 12.03
C ASP A 149 -21.51 11.18 11.39
N LEU A 150 -21.31 9.89 11.13
CA LEU A 150 -20.10 9.37 10.50
C LEU A 150 -20.18 9.51 8.97
N PRO A 151 -19.04 9.71 8.28
CA PRO A 151 -19.01 9.70 6.82
C PRO A 151 -19.59 8.39 6.29
N PRO A 152 -20.35 8.40 5.18
CA PRO A 152 -20.92 7.18 4.62
C PRO A 152 -19.82 6.18 4.25
N ILE A 153 -20.19 4.89 4.29
CA ILE A 153 -19.35 3.80 3.81
C ILE A 153 -20.02 3.24 2.56
N ASP A 154 -19.24 3.04 1.49
CA ASP A 154 -19.74 2.41 0.28
C ASP A 154 -20.22 0.99 0.59
N GLY A 155 -21.27 0.53 -0.10
CA GLY A 155 -21.80 -0.82 0.09
C GLY A 155 -20.76 -1.90 -0.24
N PRO A 156 -20.94 -3.14 0.27
CA PRO A 156 -20.03 -4.23 -0.02
C PRO A 156 -19.99 -4.54 -1.51
N THR A 157 -18.80 -4.84 -2.02
CA THR A 157 -18.55 -5.10 -3.46
C THR A 157 -18.75 -6.54 -3.87
N ASP A 158 -18.70 -7.47 -2.93
CA ASP A 158 -18.89 -8.90 -3.15
C ASP A 158 -19.90 -9.42 -2.12
N MET A 159 -20.85 -10.23 -2.56
CA MET A 159 -21.83 -10.91 -1.70
C MET A 159 -21.56 -12.42 -1.59
N ASP A 160 -20.78 -12.99 -2.51
CA ASP A 160 -20.48 -14.43 -2.56
C ASP A 160 -19.43 -14.83 -1.50
N ARG A 161 -18.53 -13.91 -1.15
CA ARG A 161 -17.49 -14.08 -0.11
C ARG A 161 -17.82 -13.43 1.24
N GLY A 162 -19.05 -12.92 1.38
CA GLY A 162 -19.48 -12.06 2.50
C GLY A 162 -19.21 -10.58 2.23
N PRO A 163 -19.73 -9.65 3.07
CA PRO A 163 -19.72 -8.22 2.77
C PRO A 163 -18.31 -7.62 2.90
N ILE A 164 -17.52 -7.70 1.84
CA ILE A 164 -16.23 -7.03 1.74
C ILE A 164 -16.49 -5.58 1.36
N LEU A 165 -16.15 -4.68 2.28
CA LEU A 165 -16.21 -3.24 2.05
C LEU A 165 -14.91 -2.82 1.37
N PRO A 166 -14.96 -2.15 0.22
CA PRO A 166 -13.73 -1.76 -0.44
C PRO A 166 -13.18 -0.45 0.15
N VAL A 167 -11.91 -0.13 -0.09
CA VAL A 167 -11.41 1.22 0.25
C VAL A 167 -12.19 2.26 -0.57
N PRO A 168 -12.69 3.35 0.03
CA PRO A 168 -13.43 4.38 -0.70
C PRO A 168 -12.61 5.03 -1.83
N LEU A 169 -13.28 5.40 -2.93
CA LEU A 169 -12.61 6.00 -4.11
C LEU A 169 -11.82 7.26 -3.78
N GLY A 170 -12.26 8.06 -2.80
CA GLY A 170 -11.55 9.26 -2.37
C GLY A 170 -10.23 9.01 -1.63
N ILE A 171 -9.95 7.76 -1.23
CA ILE A 171 -8.72 7.34 -0.55
C ILE A 171 -7.82 6.54 -1.49
N ARG A 172 -8.42 5.80 -2.45
CA ARG A 172 -7.65 5.01 -3.41
C ARG A 172 -6.66 5.87 -4.21
N PRO A 173 -5.52 5.31 -4.63
CA PRO A 173 -4.63 6.01 -5.54
C PRO A 173 -5.34 6.26 -6.87
N VAL A 174 -5.32 7.51 -7.35
CA VAL A 174 -5.70 7.83 -8.72
C VAL A 174 -4.60 7.30 -9.63
N LEU A 175 -4.95 6.48 -10.62
CA LEU A 175 -3.98 5.89 -11.54
C LEU A 175 -3.90 6.70 -12.83
N SER A 176 -2.67 6.88 -13.31
CA SER A 176 -2.35 7.49 -14.60
C SER A 176 -1.45 6.55 -15.39
N LYS A 177 -1.53 6.61 -16.72
CA LYS A 177 -0.70 5.76 -17.59
C LYS A 177 0.71 6.31 -17.70
N TYR A 178 1.69 5.55 -17.20
CA TYR A 178 3.11 5.85 -17.33
C TYR A 178 3.77 4.96 -18.39
N ARG A 179 4.81 5.50 -19.04
CA ARG A 179 5.73 4.74 -19.89
C ARG A 179 7.06 4.63 -19.16
N VAL A 180 7.39 3.43 -18.73
CA VAL A 180 8.66 3.09 -18.08
C VAL A 180 9.65 2.67 -19.16
N GLU A 181 10.84 3.27 -19.13
CA GLU A 181 11.95 2.95 -20.02
C GLU A 181 13.13 2.41 -19.19
N VAL A 182 13.68 1.27 -19.60
CA VAL A 182 14.87 0.68 -19.00
C VAL A 182 15.95 0.60 -20.07
N SER A 183 17.11 1.21 -19.80
CA SER A 183 18.27 1.24 -20.70
C SER A 183 19.47 0.52 -20.07
N ALA A 184 20.16 -0.30 -20.86
CA ALA A 184 21.40 -0.97 -20.46
C ALA A 184 22.61 -0.30 -21.15
N LEU A 185 23.67 -0.02 -20.39
CA LEU A 185 24.95 0.46 -20.94
C LEU A 185 25.82 -0.73 -21.32
N GLU A 186 26.20 -0.84 -22.60
CA GLU A 186 26.86 -2.02 -23.20
C GLU A 186 28.28 -2.34 -22.67
N ASN A 187 28.91 -1.47 -21.88
CA ASN A 187 30.38 -1.50 -21.76
C ASN A 187 31.01 -2.65 -20.96
N GLN A 188 30.29 -3.68 -20.50
CA GLN A 188 30.90 -4.91 -19.93
C GLN A 188 30.12 -6.22 -20.15
N ILE A 189 29.22 -6.30 -21.13
CA ILE A 189 28.42 -7.52 -21.35
C ILE A 189 28.64 -8.05 -22.77
N SER A 190 29.66 -8.91 -22.91
CA SER A 190 29.90 -9.69 -24.14
C SER A 190 28.91 -10.86 -24.22
N ILE A 191 27.67 -10.62 -24.63
CA ILE A 191 26.71 -11.71 -24.91
C ILE A 191 26.63 -11.92 -26.43
N PRO A 192 27.13 -13.04 -26.98
CA PRO A 192 26.82 -13.44 -28.35
C PRO A 192 25.41 -14.05 -28.37
N HIS A 193 24.36 -13.22 -28.33
CA HIS A 193 22.99 -13.70 -28.55
C HIS A 193 22.10 -12.62 -29.19
N PRO A 194 21.39 -12.92 -30.29
CA PRO A 194 20.62 -11.95 -31.09
C PRO A 194 19.33 -11.40 -30.45
N ALA A 195 19.15 -11.52 -29.12
CA ALA A 195 17.94 -11.07 -28.43
C ALA A 195 18.11 -9.72 -27.71
N LEU A 196 19.31 -9.14 -27.71
CA LEU A 196 19.65 -7.84 -27.10
C LEU A 196 19.85 -6.74 -28.15
N ASP A 197 19.12 -6.80 -29.27
CA ASP A 197 19.25 -5.79 -30.34
C ASP A 197 18.63 -4.42 -29.97
N ASN A 198 18.00 -4.30 -28.79
CA ASN A 198 17.41 -3.04 -28.32
C ASN A 198 18.05 -2.60 -27.00
N GLN A 199 18.84 -1.53 -27.07
CA GLN A 199 19.45 -0.83 -25.94
C GLN A 199 18.41 -0.24 -24.95
N HIS A 200 17.14 -0.19 -25.36
CA HIS A 200 16.01 0.39 -24.64
C HIS A 200 14.81 -0.58 -24.65
N THR A 201 14.26 -0.87 -23.47
CA THR A 201 12.99 -1.59 -23.33
C THR A 201 11.92 -0.65 -22.76
N PHE A 202 10.73 -0.65 -23.36
CA PHE A 202 9.60 0.15 -22.91
C PHE A 202 8.48 -0.74 -22.36
N ALA A 203 7.87 -0.31 -21.26
CA ALA A 203 6.64 -0.88 -20.74
C ALA A 203 5.64 0.25 -20.44
N SER A 204 4.38 0.07 -20.79
CA SER A 204 3.31 0.96 -20.35
C SER A 204 2.64 0.34 -19.12
N GLN A 205 2.50 1.11 -18.05
CA GLN A 205 1.90 0.65 -16.79
C GLN A 205 1.08 1.77 -16.16
N ASP A 206 -0.06 1.43 -15.59
CA ASP A 206 -0.84 2.37 -14.77
C ASP A 206 -0.19 2.46 -13.39
N LEU A 207 0.25 3.66 -13.01
CA LEU A 207 0.85 3.95 -11.70
C LEU A 207 0.08 5.09 -11.03
N PRO A 208 0.12 5.17 -9.68
CA PRO A 208 -0.47 6.29 -8.96
C PRO A 208 0.01 7.66 -9.45
N GLU A 209 -0.89 8.63 -9.59
CA GLU A 209 -0.52 10.03 -9.87
C GLU A 209 0.34 10.63 -8.75
N ASN A 210 0.05 10.25 -7.51
CA ASN A 210 0.93 10.57 -6.39
C ASN A 210 2.18 9.69 -6.45
N GLU A 211 3.30 10.29 -6.88
CA GLU A 211 4.60 9.63 -7.01
C GLU A 211 5.15 9.07 -5.68
N LEU A 212 4.57 9.44 -4.51
CA LEU A 212 4.93 8.80 -3.22
C LEU A 212 4.45 7.36 -3.19
N LEU A 213 3.34 7.09 -3.89
CA LEU A 213 2.63 5.82 -3.88
C LEU A 213 3.16 4.84 -4.94
N HIS A 214 4.07 5.28 -5.83
CA HIS A 214 4.66 4.42 -6.84
C HIS A 214 5.24 3.13 -6.22
N PRO A 215 4.94 1.95 -6.78
CA PRO A 215 5.56 0.70 -6.35
C PRO A 215 7.08 0.71 -6.63
N PRO A 216 7.87 -0.12 -5.94
CA PRO A 216 9.29 -0.23 -6.20
C PRO A 216 9.48 -0.96 -7.52
N LEU A 217 10.51 -0.59 -8.28
CA LEU A 217 10.88 -1.28 -9.50
C LEU A 217 11.97 -2.29 -9.20
N ASN A 218 11.62 -3.58 -9.29
CA ASN A 218 12.59 -4.67 -9.16
C ASN A 218 13.24 -4.96 -10.51
N ILE A 219 14.56 -4.79 -10.59
CA ILE A 219 15.36 -5.08 -11.77
C ILE A 219 16.14 -6.37 -11.49
N ARG A 220 15.87 -7.41 -12.27
CA ARG A 220 16.56 -8.70 -12.20
C ARG A 220 17.41 -8.88 -13.45
N VAL A 221 18.67 -9.23 -13.24
CA VAL A 221 19.62 -9.56 -14.30
C VAL A 221 19.77 -11.07 -14.33
N VAL A 222 19.49 -11.68 -15.48
CA VAL A 222 19.58 -13.13 -15.69
C VAL A 222 20.61 -13.45 -16.77
N ASP A 223 21.38 -14.50 -16.53
CA ASP A 223 22.31 -15.10 -17.48
C ASP A 223 21.54 -16.15 -18.31
N CYS A 224 21.43 -15.87 -19.61
CA CYS A 224 20.77 -16.72 -20.58
C CYS A 224 21.76 -17.78 -21.09
N ARG A 225 21.66 -19.01 -20.57
CA ARG A 225 22.51 -20.12 -20.99
C ARG A 225 21.85 -20.96 -22.08
N ALA A 226 22.66 -21.78 -22.74
CA ALA A 226 22.17 -22.76 -23.71
C ALA A 226 21.03 -23.62 -23.14
N PHE A 227 20.12 -24.06 -24.02
CA PHE A 227 18.94 -24.87 -23.68
C PHE A 227 17.90 -24.19 -22.79
N GLY A 228 17.76 -22.86 -22.90
CA GLY A 228 16.68 -22.10 -22.24
C GLY A 228 16.82 -21.98 -20.73
N ARG A 229 18.02 -22.23 -20.19
CA ARG A 229 18.28 -22.12 -18.75
C ARG A 229 18.63 -20.67 -18.42
N TYR A 230 17.81 -20.04 -17.58
CA TYR A 230 18.07 -18.71 -17.03
C TYR A 230 18.62 -18.83 -15.61
N THR A 231 19.76 -18.19 -15.33
CA THR A 231 20.33 -18.13 -13.97
C THR A 231 20.31 -16.69 -13.49
N LEU A 232 19.71 -16.41 -12.33
CA LEU A 232 19.76 -15.06 -11.74
C LEU A 232 21.21 -14.68 -11.41
N VAL A 233 21.70 -13.61 -12.03
CA VAL A 233 23.03 -13.04 -11.78
C VAL A 233 22.97 -12.05 -10.63
N GLY A 234 21.92 -11.24 -10.58
CA GLY A 234 21.73 -10.24 -9.55
C GLY A 234 20.34 -9.63 -9.61
N SER A 235 19.92 -9.02 -8.51
CA SER A 235 18.67 -8.28 -8.41
C SER A 235 18.92 -6.97 -7.67
N HIS A 236 18.27 -5.91 -8.12
CA HIS A 236 18.28 -4.62 -7.44
C HIS A 236 16.87 -4.05 -7.39
N ALA A 237 16.48 -3.48 -6.25
CA ALA A 237 15.17 -2.87 -6.07
C ALA A 237 15.33 -1.34 -6.01
N VAL A 238 14.70 -0.64 -6.95
CA VAL A 238 14.56 0.82 -6.91
C VAL A 238 13.33 1.13 -6.06
N SER A 239 13.55 1.52 -4.80
CA SER A 239 12.48 1.76 -3.81
C SER A 239 11.60 2.97 -4.12
N SER A 240 12.09 3.94 -4.90
CA SER A 240 11.35 5.12 -5.32
C SER A 240 11.70 5.54 -6.74
N LEU A 241 10.68 5.67 -7.59
CA LEU A 241 10.81 6.12 -8.96
C LEU A 241 10.96 7.65 -9.11
N ARG A 242 10.77 8.41 -8.03
CA ARG A 242 10.70 9.89 -8.05
C ARG A 242 11.86 10.57 -8.75
N LYS A 243 13.06 10.03 -8.56
CA LYS A 243 14.30 10.59 -9.16
C LYS A 243 14.44 10.30 -10.65
N PHE A 244 13.61 9.40 -11.19
CA PHE A 244 13.67 8.91 -12.56
C PHE A 244 12.49 9.39 -13.41
N ILE A 245 11.60 10.23 -12.86
CA ILE A 245 10.44 10.76 -13.58
C ILE A 245 10.89 11.91 -14.47
N TYR A 246 10.79 11.69 -15.78
CA TYR A 246 10.97 12.73 -16.77
C TYR A 246 9.71 13.56 -16.91
N ARG A 247 9.83 14.88 -16.74
CA ARG A 247 8.76 15.84 -17.01
C ARG A 247 9.15 16.64 -18.26
N PRO A 248 8.43 16.52 -19.38
CA PRO A 248 8.73 17.33 -20.55
C PRO A 248 8.55 18.81 -20.21
N PRO A 249 9.43 19.70 -20.72
CA PRO A 249 9.29 21.13 -20.50
C PRO A 249 7.98 21.65 -21.08
N ASP A 250 7.36 22.58 -20.35
CA ASP A 250 6.03 23.11 -20.68
C ASP A 250 6.10 23.94 -21.98
N LYS A 251 5.49 23.45 -23.05
CA LYS A 251 5.55 24.09 -24.38
C LYS A 251 4.88 25.48 -24.42
N LYS A 252 4.12 25.86 -23.39
CA LYS A 252 3.45 27.16 -23.29
C LYS A 252 4.32 28.28 -22.71
N ALA A 253 5.44 27.95 -22.05
CA ALA A 253 6.31 28.96 -21.42
C ALA A 253 7.28 29.66 -22.40
N GLN A 254 7.42 29.17 -23.65
CA GLN A 254 8.36 29.74 -24.62
C GLN A 254 7.78 30.81 -25.55
N HIS A 255 6.46 31.09 -25.50
CA HIS A 255 5.85 32.01 -26.47
C HIS A 255 5.80 33.49 -26.05
N TRP A 256 6.33 33.86 -24.87
CA TRP A 256 6.25 35.23 -24.34
C TRP A 256 7.55 36.06 -24.44
N ASN A 257 8.63 35.52 -25.00
CA ASN A 257 9.92 36.23 -25.07
C ASN A 257 10.43 36.48 -26.52
N MET A 258 9.53 36.76 -27.47
CA MET A 258 9.90 37.27 -28.80
C MET A 258 8.95 38.38 -29.26
N THR A 259 8.88 39.45 -28.48
CA THR A 259 8.54 40.80 -28.95
C THR A 259 9.22 41.79 -28.02
N GLY A 260 10.40 42.25 -28.43
CA GLY A 260 11.21 43.27 -27.79
C GLY A 260 12.20 43.81 -28.80
#